data_AF-A0A4P5VL95-F1
#
_entry.id   AF-A0A4P5VL95-F1
#
_cell.length_a   1.000
_cell.length_b   1.000
_cell.length_c   1.000
_cell.angle_alpha   90.00
_cell.angle_beta   90.00
_cell.angle_gamma   90.00
#
_symmetry.space_group_name_H-M   'P 1'
#
loop_
_entity.id
_entity.type
_entity.pdbx_description
1 polymer ?
#
loop_
_entity_poly.entity_id
_entity_poly.type
_entity_poly.pdbx_seq_one_letter_code
_entity_poly.pdbx_strand_id
1 'polypeptide(L)'
;MSAETNPSPGSRQAAELYARISQNSDLTQSLFRQALQDPSGALARIVAIGAEQGMTVSTDDVKAHLASLDDGATKQWLLKARGGL
;
A
#
# COMPACT_ATOMS: atom_id res chain seq x y z
N MET A 1 15.19 -0.85 30.22
CA MET A 1 14.87 0.36 29.44
C MET A 1 14.51 -0.09 28.04
N SER A 2 13.22 0.00 27.71
CA SER A 2 12.61 -0.53 26.49
C SER A 2 12.98 0.33 25.29
N ALA A 3 13.63 -0.25 24.29
CA ALA A 3 13.57 0.28 22.94
C ALA A 3 12.17 -0.05 22.41
N GLU A 4 11.23 0.89 22.58
CA GLU A 4 9.94 0.84 21.91
C GLU A 4 10.21 0.95 20.41
N THR A 5 10.20 -0.19 19.72
CA THR A 5 10.09 -0.25 18.26
C THR A 5 8.71 0.31 17.90
N ASN A 6 8.56 1.63 17.94
CA ASN A 6 7.36 2.30 17.51
C ASN A 6 7.40 2.30 15.98
N PRO A 7 6.53 1.53 15.29
CA PRO A 7 6.45 1.60 13.85
C PRO A 7 6.08 3.05 13.49
N SER A 8 6.87 3.70 12.62
CA SER A 8 6.61 5.07 12.17
C SER A 8 5.12 5.27 11.88
N PRO A 9 4.48 6.38 12.29
CA PRO A 9 3.03 6.54 12.21
C PRO A 9 2.48 6.35 10.79
N GLY A 10 3.29 6.59 9.75
CA GLY A 10 2.92 6.32 8.36
C GLY A 10 2.75 4.83 8.04
N SER A 11 3.57 3.93 8.60
CA SER A 11 3.45 2.47 8.38
C SER A 11 2.18 1.87 8.98
N ARG A 12 1.71 2.39 10.13
CA ARG A 12 0.46 1.96 10.77
C ARG A 12 -0.76 2.45 10.01
N GLN A 13 -0.75 3.71 9.56
CA GLN A 13 -1.79 4.25 8.71
C GLN A 13 -1.84 3.55 7.34
N ALA A 14 -0.68 3.19 6.76
CA ALA A 14 -0.61 2.39 5.54
C ALA A 14 -1.28 1.02 5.73
N ALA A 15 -1.08 0.37 6.88
CA ALA A 15 -1.74 -0.90 7.21
C ALA A 15 -3.27 -0.76 7.32
N GLU A 16 -3.75 0.26 8.04
CA GLU A 16 -5.19 0.54 8.15
C GLU A 16 -5.83 0.88 6.81
N LEU A 17 -5.15 1.71 6.02
CA LEU A 17 -5.56 2.06 4.67
C LEU A 17 -5.67 0.81 3.80
N TYR A 18 -4.65 -0.05 3.83
CA TYR A 18 -4.66 -1.29 3.08
C TYR A 18 -5.78 -2.23 3.53
N ALA A 19 -6.01 -2.36 4.83
CA ALA A 19 -7.11 -3.17 5.38
C ALA A 19 -8.49 -2.64 4.95
N ARG A 20 -8.67 -1.31 4.86
CA ARG A 20 -9.91 -0.72 4.33
C ARG A 20 -10.07 -0.96 2.84
N ILE A 21 -8.99 -0.82 2.08
CA ILE A 21 -8.98 -1.11 0.65
C ILE A 21 -9.31 -2.58 0.42
N SER A 22 -8.68 -3.50 1.15
CA SER A 22 -8.88 -4.95 1.01
C SER A 22 -10.27 -5.42 1.42
N GLN A 23 -10.94 -4.71 2.33
CA GLN A 23 -12.36 -4.93 2.65
C GLN A 23 -13.29 -4.55 1.49
N ASN A 24 -12.83 -3.70 0.57
CA ASN A 24 -13.57 -3.27 -0.61
C ASN A 24 -13.02 -3.97 -1.86
N SER A 25 -13.58 -5.12 -2.20
CA SER A 25 -13.14 -5.93 -3.34
C SER A 25 -13.15 -5.16 -4.67
N ASP A 26 -14.15 -4.29 -4.89
CA ASP A 26 -14.28 -3.49 -6.13
C ASP A 26 -13.13 -2.45 -6.26
N LEU A 27 -12.81 -1.79 -5.14
CA LEU A 27 -11.72 -0.83 -5.05
C LEU A 27 -10.36 -1.52 -5.21
N THR A 28 -10.17 -2.66 -4.54
CA THR A 28 -8.97 -3.50 -4.66
C THR A 28 -8.77 -3.98 -6.09
N GLN A 29 -9.82 -4.46 -6.75
CA GLN A 29 -9.74 -4.98 -8.11
C GLN A 29 -9.51 -3.87 -9.14
N SER A 30 -10.06 -2.68 -8.91
CA SER A 30 -9.78 -1.49 -9.72
C SER A 30 -8.33 -1.01 -9.56
N LEU A 31 -7.80 -0.97 -8.33
CA LEU A 31 -6.39 -0.67 -8.05
C LEU A 31 -5.44 -1.71 -8.65
N PHE A 32 -5.80 -2.99 -8.54
CA PHE A 32 -5.04 -4.10 -9.12
C PHE A 32 -4.95 -3.98 -10.64
N ARG A 33 -6.08 -3.78 -11.31
CA ARG A 33 -6.11 -3.54 -12.77
C ARG A 33 -5.32 -2.30 -13.15
N GLN A 34 -5.48 -1.22 -12.40
CA GLN A 34 -4.75 0.01 -12.65
C GLN A 34 -3.24 -0.22 -12.57
N ALA A 35 -2.75 -1.01 -11.64
CA ALA A 35 -1.32 -1.24 -11.51
C ALA A 35 -0.72 -2.23 -12.50
N LEU A 36 -1.53 -3.14 -13.04
CA LEU A 36 -1.12 -3.96 -14.17
C LEU A 36 -0.82 -3.08 -15.41
N GLN A 37 -1.49 -1.94 -15.54
CA GLN A 37 -1.27 -0.98 -16.63
C GLN A 37 -0.30 0.14 -16.25
N ASP A 38 -0.45 0.68 -15.04
CA ASP A 38 0.26 1.84 -14.49
C ASP A 38 0.49 1.67 -12.96
N PRO A 39 1.60 1.04 -12.56
CA PRO A 39 1.91 0.72 -11.17
C PRO A 39 2.17 1.97 -10.31
N SER A 40 2.72 3.03 -10.91
CA SER A 40 2.99 4.30 -10.22
C SER A 40 1.70 5.05 -9.87
N GLY A 41 0.73 5.10 -10.79
CA GLY A 41 -0.58 5.70 -10.56
C GLY A 41 -1.43 4.93 -9.57
N ALA A 42 -1.31 3.59 -9.51
CA ALA A 42 -1.96 2.81 -8.45
C ALA A 42 -1.43 3.15 -7.05
N LEU A 43 -0.11 3.29 -6.89
CA LEU A 43 0.47 3.76 -5.63
C LEU A 43 0.02 5.18 -5.27
N ALA A 44 0.00 6.09 -6.24
CA ALA A 44 -0.50 7.44 -6.05
C ALA A 44 -1.99 7.44 -5.65
N ARG A 45 -2.80 6.55 -6.23
CA ARG A 45 -4.22 6.40 -5.89
C ARG A 45 -4.41 5.88 -4.47
N ILE A 46 -3.60 4.93 -4.01
CA ILE A 46 -3.61 4.46 -2.62
C ILE A 46 -3.32 5.65 -1.67
N VAL A 47 -2.25 6.40 -1.92
CA VAL A 47 -1.89 7.59 -1.11
C VAL A 47 -3.01 8.62 -1.11
N ALA A 48 -3.65 8.88 -2.27
CA ALA A 48 -4.78 9.78 -2.37
C ALA A 48 -5.97 9.30 -1.52
N ILE A 49 -6.31 8.01 -1.54
CA ILE A 49 -7.36 7.44 -0.68
C ILE A 49 -7.01 7.64 0.80
N GLY A 50 -5.75 7.48 1.18
CA GLY A 50 -5.28 7.77 2.54
C GLY A 50 -5.50 9.23 2.91
N ALA A 51 -5.12 10.15 2.03
CA ALA A 51 -5.33 11.59 2.23
C ALA A 51 -6.81 11.96 2.35
N GLU A 52 -7.69 11.35 1.54
CA GLU A 52 -9.16 11.54 1.63
C GLU A 52 -9.74 11.06 2.98
N GLN A 53 -9.08 10.10 3.63
CA GLN A 53 -9.44 9.57 4.95
C GLN A 53 -8.80 10.37 6.10
N GLY A 54 -8.06 11.45 5.80
CA GLY A 54 -7.32 12.24 6.79
C GLY A 54 -6.04 11.57 7.30
N MET A 55 -5.55 10.55 6.59
CA MET A 55 -4.33 9.84 6.94
C MET A 55 -3.12 10.43 6.21
N THR A 56 -2.04 10.69 6.94
CA THR A 56 -0.77 11.18 6.40
C THR A 56 0.09 9.99 6.01
N VAL A 57 -0.21 9.37 4.87
CA VAL A 57 0.51 8.19 4.37
C VAL A 57 1.28 8.58 3.12
N SER A 58 2.59 8.31 3.08
CA SER A 58 3.41 8.56 1.91
C SER A 58 3.53 7.33 1.01
N THR A 59 3.92 7.52 -0.24
CA THR A 59 4.20 6.40 -1.15
C THR A 59 5.30 5.49 -0.60
N ASP A 60 6.26 6.06 0.13
CA ASP A 60 7.34 5.31 0.79
C ASP A 60 6.81 4.45 1.94
N ASP A 61 5.94 4.99 2.81
CA ASP A 61 5.27 4.21 3.87
C ASP A 61 4.44 3.05 3.30
N VAL A 62 3.70 3.30 2.23
CA VAL A 62 2.93 2.27 1.53
C VAL A 62 3.89 1.20 0.98
N LYS A 63 5.00 1.59 0.35
CA LYS A 63 6.02 0.64 -0.14
C LYS A 63 6.69 -0.12 0.99
N ALA A 64 7.00 0.51 2.13
CA ALA A 64 7.61 -0.12 3.29
C ALA A 64 6.66 -1.13 3.95
N HIS A 65 5.38 -0.78 4.07
CA HIS A 65 4.34 -1.70 4.53
C HIS A 65 4.16 -2.88 3.56
N LEU A 66 4.10 -2.58 2.25
CA LEU A 66 4.17 -3.56 1.16
C LEU A 66 5.54 -4.23 1.00
N ALA A 67 6.56 -3.92 1.77
CA ALA A 67 7.77 -4.72 1.85
C ALA A 67 7.64 -5.72 3.02
N SER A 68 6.94 -5.32 4.08
CA SER A 68 6.72 -6.10 5.31
C SER A 68 5.66 -7.22 5.20
N LEU A 69 4.59 -7.06 4.40
CA LEU A 69 3.51 -8.06 4.29
C LEU A 69 3.92 -9.38 3.55
N ASP A 70 4.21 -10.52 4.16
CA ASP A 70 4.69 -11.71 3.39
C ASP A 70 3.69 -12.29 2.34
N ASP A 71 2.47 -11.76 2.26
CA ASP A 71 1.36 -12.29 1.45
C ASP A 71 1.53 -12.06 -0.07
N GLY A 72 1.95 -13.13 -0.75
CA GLY A 72 2.38 -13.13 -2.14
C GLY A 72 1.30 -12.84 -3.20
N ALA A 73 -0.01 -12.88 -2.91
CA ALA A 73 -1.02 -12.54 -3.93
C ALA A 73 -1.23 -11.02 -4.05
N THR A 74 -1.22 -10.36 -2.89
CA THR A 74 -1.60 -8.97 -2.70
C THR A 74 -0.45 -8.00 -3.02
N LYS A 75 0.79 -8.49 -3.04
CA LYS A 75 1.98 -7.71 -3.42
C LYS A 75 2.39 -7.81 -4.88
N GLN A 76 2.13 -8.93 -5.54
CA GLN A 76 2.74 -9.21 -6.84
C GLN A 76 2.33 -8.18 -7.89
N TRP A 77 1.13 -7.61 -7.82
CA TRP A 77 0.72 -6.61 -8.79
C TRP A 77 1.46 -5.26 -8.65
N LEU A 78 1.93 -4.90 -7.45
CA LEU A 78 2.75 -3.69 -7.22
C LEU A 78 4.26 -3.96 -7.36
N LEU A 79 4.73 -5.13 -6.93
CA LEU A 79 6.15 -5.48 -6.95
C LEU A 79 6.62 -6.07 -8.29
N LYS A 80 5.78 -6.85 -8.98
CA LYS A 80 6.13 -7.48 -10.27
C LYS A 80 6.28 -6.49 -11.41
N ALA A 81 5.71 -5.29 -11.26
CA ALA A 81 5.98 -4.15 -12.13
C ALA A 81 7.47 -3.71 -12.17
N ARG A 82 8.29 -4.15 -11.19
CA ARG A 82 9.76 -3.98 -11.18
C ARG A 82 10.54 -5.22 -11.64
N GLY A 83 9.88 -6.27 -12.13
CA GLY A 83 10.48 -7.55 -12.53
C GLY A 83 10.84 -7.66 -14.01
N GLY A 84 11.19 -6.55 -14.66
CA GLY A 84 11.76 -6.54 -16.01
C GLY A 84 13.26 -6.31 -15.94
N LEU A 85 14.03 -7.33 -15.54
CA LEU A 85 15.47 -7.46 -15.75
C LEU A 85 15.83 -8.94 -15.71
#